data_AF-A0A077ZQH1-F1
#
_entry.id   AF-A0A077ZQH1-F1
#
_cell.length_a   1.000
_cell.length_b   1.000
_cell.length_c   1.000
_cell.angle_alpha   90.00
_cell.angle_beta   90.00
_cell.angle_gamma   90.00
#
_symmetry.space_group_name_H-M   'P 1'
#
loop_
_entity.id
_entity.type
_entity.pdbx_description
1 polymer ?
#
loop_
_entity_poly.entity_id
_entity_poly.type
_entity_poly.pdbx_seq_one_letter_code
_entity_poly.pdbx_strand_id
1 'polypeptide(L)'
;MKIIATVRASEFLSRTYNIDCGKGNQFVHWIATTACMLFGQEHYPPGIYIPSLMTKEDTSIFLNPSKQSYLQDGDQVFVHLKDRSKPFTEDEKEWYEKAFTKKRNMMSYGIRFGPFSEANKQDNYEFFAKLSYRMFPEMEDEFKPSDFPEEYEVKLEIEEDDNDQWIYKYDVDLPYGEIKCQFLYRPKPKIQNPPQQQTLAEKEEEEKKTPLPEKSMTFFRQFIDPEPISAESQRMLDQQEEEENKKIEHETRMRQKALEEKKAREKYEQQQQIANSLHPQIFRKRENDMMTLQGFLHFLKVMGLAQNRQDFMRLCECLHEVIQLPIQDTLNVKNGLNYAQFLEAIIRIAYYKLDESEYANSESGYKNILDQIFSDGNIELKRRMMEDRMLSELYSQDNCKVFYEHFSLLAAIFTSKGMLHLETFLELQKEEFIHILIECGILVEGKDHDDKGGELKRKFDGQSIMMSISNVGSFDHNSLTYVDFLDGLVRVASIYPFPEAEKQNYHAMDQKLEFLIGKLNEKYANLIPGFIDQLQKKEAEMNYAPYNVVDDDADDEDDQDN
;
A
#
# COMPACT_ATOMS: atom_id res chain seq x y z
N MET A 1 -25.95 -1.88 -7.66
CA MET A 1 -25.40 -2.64 -8.80
C MET A 1 -24.04 -2.05 -9.13
N LYS A 2 -22.99 -2.85 -9.05
CA LYS A 2 -21.60 -2.49 -9.31
C LYS A 2 -21.15 -3.17 -10.61
N ILE A 3 -20.56 -2.40 -11.49
CA ILE A 3 -19.96 -2.88 -12.74
C ILE A 3 -18.45 -2.77 -12.64
N ILE A 4 -17.74 -3.79 -13.09
CA ILE A 4 -16.28 -3.81 -13.12
C ILE A 4 -15.84 -3.37 -14.52
N ALA A 5 -15.47 -2.10 -14.68
CA ALA A 5 -15.09 -1.51 -15.96
C ALA A 5 -13.57 -1.45 -16.10
N THR A 6 -13.02 -2.11 -17.11
CA THR A 6 -11.60 -2.05 -17.45
C THR A 6 -11.39 -1.11 -18.63
N VAL A 7 -10.77 0.04 -18.38
CA VAL A 7 -10.43 1.02 -19.41
C VAL A 7 -9.13 0.60 -20.09
N ARG A 8 -9.16 0.41 -21.41
CA ARG A 8 -8.01 0.07 -22.27
C ARG A 8 -7.59 1.30 -23.07
N ALA A 9 -6.45 1.87 -22.71
CA ALA A 9 -5.83 2.98 -23.44
C ALA A 9 -4.90 2.49 -24.57
N SER A 10 -4.24 1.35 -24.35
CA SER A 10 -3.44 0.65 -25.35
C SER A 10 -3.41 -0.85 -25.03
N GLU A 11 -2.76 -1.66 -25.87
CA GLU A 11 -2.53 -3.09 -25.61
C GLU A 11 -1.77 -3.35 -24.30
N PHE A 12 -0.98 -2.38 -23.85
CA PHE A 12 -0.11 -2.51 -22.66
C PHE A 12 -0.64 -1.75 -21.45
N LEU A 13 -1.66 -0.90 -21.63
CA LEU A 13 -2.14 0.00 -20.60
C LEU A 13 -3.65 -0.16 -20.41
N SER A 14 -4.01 -0.77 -19.28
CA SER A 14 -5.37 -0.85 -18.82
C SER A 14 -5.49 -0.67 -17.31
N ARG A 15 -6.65 -0.20 -16.86
CA ARG A 15 -6.98 -0.09 -15.43
C ARG A 15 -8.44 -0.46 -15.19
N THR A 16 -8.70 -1.07 -14.04
CA THR A 16 -10.02 -1.58 -13.69
C THR A 16 -10.65 -0.78 -12.56
N TYR A 17 -11.90 -0.37 -12.76
CA TYR A 17 -12.68 0.47 -11.86
C TYR A 17 -13.97 -0.22 -11.47
N ASN A 18 -14.39 -0.05 -10.21
CA ASN A 18 -15.71 -0.46 -9.75
C ASN A 18 -16.67 0.73 -9.89
N ILE A 19 -17.58 0.67 -10.85
CA ILE A 19 -18.58 1.70 -11.15
C ILE A 19 -19.88 1.38 -10.43
N ASP A 20 -20.27 2.21 -9.46
CA ASP A 20 -21.57 2.07 -8.79
C ASP A 20 -22.69 2.66 -9.66
N CYS A 21 -23.55 1.78 -10.18
CA CYS A 21 -24.68 2.11 -11.04
C CYS A 21 -26.00 2.22 -10.26
N GLY A 22 -25.97 2.16 -8.92
CA GLY A 22 -27.17 2.24 -8.08
C GLY A 22 -28.18 1.13 -8.41
N LYS A 23 -29.36 1.50 -8.91
CA LYS A 23 -30.43 0.56 -9.31
C LYS A 23 -30.16 -0.20 -10.62
N GLY A 24 -29.10 0.14 -11.36
CA GLY A 24 -28.79 -0.51 -12.65
C GLY A 24 -29.51 0.07 -13.86
N ASN A 25 -30.16 1.23 -13.72
CA ASN A 25 -30.92 1.88 -14.79
C ASN A 25 -30.07 2.82 -15.66
N GLN A 26 -28.74 2.79 -15.50
CA GLN A 26 -27.83 3.66 -16.22
C GLN A 26 -27.63 3.20 -17.66
N PHE A 27 -27.39 4.15 -18.55
CA PHE A 27 -27.05 3.85 -19.94
C PHE A 27 -25.62 3.34 -20.06
N VAL A 28 -25.39 2.48 -21.04
CA VAL A 28 -24.07 1.89 -21.35
C VAL A 28 -23.03 2.99 -21.61
N HIS A 29 -23.36 4.05 -22.35
CA HIS A 29 -22.42 5.15 -22.59
C HIS A 29 -22.04 5.91 -21.31
N TRP A 30 -22.99 6.09 -20.38
CA TRP A 30 -22.72 6.75 -19.10
C TRP A 30 -21.67 5.98 -18.30
N ILE A 31 -21.81 4.65 -18.21
CA ILE A 31 -20.85 3.77 -17.53
C ILE A 31 -19.46 3.92 -18.15
N ALA A 32 -19.37 3.91 -19.49
CA ALA A 32 -18.12 4.09 -20.22
C ALA A 32 -17.47 5.45 -19.93
N THR A 33 -18.26 6.54 -19.96
CA THR A 33 -17.77 7.90 -19.66
C THR A 33 -17.30 8.03 -18.21
N THR A 34 -18.03 7.46 -17.24
CA THR A 34 -17.60 7.46 -15.83
C THR A 34 -16.29 6.70 -15.64
N ALA A 35 -16.12 5.55 -16.30
CA ALA A 35 -14.87 4.81 -16.25
C ALA A 35 -13.70 5.62 -16.85
N CYS A 36 -13.92 6.30 -17.98
CA CYS A 36 -12.90 7.17 -18.60
C CYS A 36 -12.54 8.38 -17.72
N MET A 37 -13.50 8.95 -17.00
CA MET A 37 -13.25 10.04 -16.05
C MET A 37 -12.38 9.57 -14.88
N LEU A 38 -12.68 8.41 -14.28
CA LEU A 38 -11.85 7.83 -13.22
C LEU A 38 -10.44 7.49 -13.73
N PHE A 39 -10.36 6.97 -14.96
CA PHE A 39 -9.07 6.75 -15.63
C PHE A 39 -8.28 8.04 -15.76
N GLY A 40 -8.90 9.12 -16.21
CA GLY A 40 -8.26 10.43 -16.34
C GLY A 40 -7.85 11.11 -15.04
N GLN A 41 -8.39 10.69 -13.89
CA GLN A 41 -7.96 11.19 -12.58
C GLN A 41 -6.68 10.52 -12.08
N GLU A 42 -6.44 9.27 -12.47
CA GLU A 42 -5.30 8.49 -11.97
C GLU A 42 -4.20 8.22 -13.02
N HIS A 43 -4.52 8.41 -14.30
CA HIS A 43 -3.62 8.21 -15.41
C HIS A 43 -3.01 9.54 -15.85
N TYR A 44 -1.73 9.50 -16.25
CA TYR A 44 -1.01 10.66 -16.76
C TYR A 44 -0.92 10.59 -18.30
N PRO A 45 -1.26 11.66 -19.03
CA PRO A 45 -1.68 12.97 -18.51
C PRO A 45 -3.09 12.97 -17.91
N PRO A 46 -3.34 13.73 -16.83
CA PRO A 46 -4.70 13.90 -16.34
C PRO A 46 -5.55 14.58 -17.43
N GLY A 47 -6.80 14.16 -17.59
CA GLY A 47 -7.65 14.75 -18.64
C GLY A 47 -8.97 14.02 -18.87
N ILE A 48 -9.80 14.60 -19.74
CA ILE A 48 -11.07 14.00 -20.15
C ILE A 48 -10.83 13.05 -21.31
N TYR A 49 -10.85 11.75 -21.01
CA TYR A 49 -10.76 10.69 -22.00
C TYR A 49 -12.16 10.36 -22.55
N ILE A 50 -12.23 10.09 -23.86
CA ILE A 50 -13.48 9.81 -24.56
C ILE A 50 -13.53 8.31 -24.90
N PRO A 51 -14.59 7.58 -24.51
CA PRO A 51 -14.75 6.19 -24.90
C PRO A 51 -15.08 6.11 -26.40
N SER A 52 -14.39 5.24 -27.13
CA SER A 52 -14.71 4.88 -28.52
C SER A 52 -15.67 3.68 -28.60
N LEU A 53 -15.56 2.76 -27.65
CA LEU A 53 -16.31 1.50 -27.67
C LEU A 53 -16.43 0.90 -26.26
N MET A 54 -17.49 0.14 -26.00
CA MET A 54 -17.60 -0.71 -24.81
C MET A 54 -18.08 -2.13 -25.15
N THR A 55 -17.35 -3.14 -24.67
CA THR A 55 -17.64 -4.56 -24.89
C THR A 55 -17.89 -5.29 -23.57
N LYS A 56 -18.67 -6.37 -23.61
CA LYS A 56 -18.89 -7.27 -22.46
C LYS A 56 -18.02 -8.50 -22.62
N GLU A 57 -17.23 -8.81 -21.58
CA GLU A 57 -16.20 -9.87 -21.62
C GLU A 57 -15.18 -9.61 -22.76
N ASP A 58 -14.06 -10.35 -22.85
CA ASP A 58 -13.06 -10.13 -23.93
C ASP A 58 -13.58 -10.61 -25.31
N THR A 59 -14.89 -10.62 -25.48
CA THR A 59 -15.63 -11.07 -26.65
C THR A 59 -16.09 -9.88 -27.48
N SER A 60 -16.29 -10.12 -28.78
CA SER A 60 -16.74 -9.15 -29.78
C SER A 60 -18.21 -8.70 -29.62
N ILE A 61 -18.81 -8.83 -28.44
CA ILE A 61 -20.19 -8.40 -28.19
C ILE A 61 -20.21 -6.91 -27.87
N PHE A 62 -20.58 -6.11 -28.88
CA PHE A 62 -20.75 -4.67 -28.74
C PHE A 62 -22.02 -4.35 -27.94
N LEU A 63 -21.86 -3.63 -26.83
CA LEU A 63 -22.99 -3.21 -26.00
C LEU A 63 -23.67 -1.99 -26.63
N ASN A 64 -24.99 -2.03 -26.84
CA ASN A 64 -25.70 -0.89 -27.42
C ASN A 64 -25.69 0.30 -26.43
N PRO A 65 -25.11 1.46 -26.80
CA PRO A 65 -24.87 2.56 -25.88
C PRO A 65 -26.14 3.32 -25.44
N SER A 66 -27.23 3.23 -26.22
CA SER A 66 -28.49 3.93 -25.96
C SER A 66 -29.51 3.07 -25.19
N LYS A 67 -29.21 1.80 -24.93
CA LYS A 67 -30.10 0.91 -24.15
C LYS A 67 -29.70 0.92 -22.68
N GLN A 68 -30.70 0.77 -21.80
CA GLN A 68 -30.44 0.39 -20.41
C GLN A 68 -29.70 -0.94 -20.43
N SER A 69 -28.60 -0.98 -19.68
CA SER A 69 -27.67 -2.09 -19.74
C SER A 69 -28.36 -3.38 -19.28
N TYR A 70 -28.35 -4.45 -20.09
CA TYR A 70 -28.65 -5.82 -19.60
C TYR A 70 -27.52 -6.37 -18.71
N LEU A 71 -26.70 -5.48 -18.16
CA LEU A 71 -25.61 -5.85 -17.29
C LEU A 71 -26.16 -6.27 -15.93
N GLN A 72 -25.49 -7.22 -15.29
CA GLN A 72 -25.79 -7.70 -13.96
C GLN A 72 -24.76 -7.16 -12.95
N ASP A 73 -25.10 -7.21 -11.66
CA ASP A 73 -24.16 -6.87 -10.59
C ASP A 73 -22.92 -7.76 -10.68
N GLY A 74 -21.73 -7.15 -10.75
CA GLY A 74 -20.46 -7.83 -10.90
C GLY A 74 -20.02 -8.11 -12.34
N ASP A 75 -20.81 -7.73 -13.37
CA ASP A 75 -20.40 -7.88 -14.76
C ASP A 75 -19.10 -7.12 -15.07
N GLN A 76 -18.24 -7.74 -15.87
CA GLN A 76 -17.00 -7.14 -16.37
C GLN A 76 -17.19 -6.59 -17.78
N VAL A 77 -16.80 -5.33 -17.97
CA VAL A 77 -16.85 -4.64 -19.27
C VAL A 77 -15.49 -4.03 -19.60
N PHE A 78 -15.19 -3.92 -20.90
CA PHE A 78 -13.99 -3.26 -21.39
C PHE A 78 -14.37 -1.98 -22.12
N VAL A 79 -13.73 -0.87 -21.75
CA VAL A 79 -13.95 0.45 -22.33
C VAL A 79 -12.70 0.82 -23.14
N HIS A 80 -12.84 0.97 -24.45
CA HIS A 80 -11.76 1.37 -25.33
C HIS A 80 -11.74 2.90 -25.43
N LEU A 81 -10.56 3.51 -25.31
CA LEU A 81 -10.38 4.94 -25.47
C LEU A 81 -10.19 5.31 -26.95
N LYS A 82 -10.73 6.47 -27.36
CA LYS A 82 -10.47 7.03 -28.68
C LYS A 82 -9.00 7.40 -28.83
N ASP A 83 -8.30 6.71 -29.72
CA ASP A 83 -6.97 7.12 -30.19
C ASP A 83 -7.12 8.34 -31.12
N ARG A 84 -6.73 9.53 -30.65
CA ARG A 84 -6.82 10.77 -31.44
C ARG A 84 -5.98 10.73 -32.72
N SER A 85 -5.01 9.81 -32.82
CA SER A 85 -4.13 9.69 -33.99
C SER A 85 -4.72 8.83 -35.12
N LYS A 86 -5.81 8.11 -34.87
CA LYS A 86 -6.41 7.17 -35.83
C LYS A 86 -7.87 7.54 -36.12
N PRO A 87 -8.34 7.32 -37.36
CA PRO A 87 -9.76 7.40 -37.65
C PRO A 87 -10.51 6.29 -36.89
N PHE A 88 -11.78 6.54 -36.55
CA PHE A 88 -12.65 5.50 -35.99
C PHE A 88 -12.76 4.32 -36.96
N THR A 89 -12.76 3.11 -36.41
CA THR A 89 -13.27 1.94 -37.14
C THR A 89 -14.77 2.08 -37.38
N GLU A 90 -15.35 1.31 -38.32
CA GLU A 90 -16.80 1.37 -38.59
C GLU A 90 -17.63 1.06 -37.34
N ASP A 91 -17.21 0.07 -36.55
CA ASP A 91 -17.88 -0.33 -35.30
C ASP A 91 -17.78 0.77 -34.23
N GLU A 92 -16.59 1.37 -34.05
CA GLU A 92 -16.44 2.49 -33.13
C GLU A 92 -17.26 3.69 -33.58
N LYS A 93 -17.30 3.98 -34.89
CA LYS A 93 -18.10 5.08 -35.44
C LYS A 93 -19.59 4.85 -35.16
N GLU A 94 -20.10 3.66 -35.46
CA GLU A 94 -21.50 3.31 -35.22
C GLU A 94 -21.85 3.36 -33.72
N TRP A 95 -20.98 2.81 -32.86
CA TRP A 95 -21.17 2.85 -31.41
C TRP A 95 -21.14 4.29 -30.90
N TYR A 96 -20.12 5.05 -31.27
CA TYR A 96 -19.90 6.43 -30.83
C TYR A 96 -21.03 7.36 -31.29
N GLU A 97 -21.54 7.19 -32.52
CA GLU A 97 -22.73 7.91 -33.01
C GLU A 97 -24.01 7.55 -32.24
N LYS A 98 -24.23 6.27 -31.91
CA LYS A 98 -25.37 5.86 -31.07
C LYS A 98 -25.25 6.36 -29.63
N ALA A 99 -24.02 6.44 -29.10
CA ALA A 99 -23.74 6.81 -27.72
C ALA A 99 -23.95 8.29 -27.46
N PHE A 100 -23.38 9.13 -28.33
CA PHE A 100 -23.32 10.57 -28.10
C PHE A 100 -24.24 11.36 -29.02
N THR A 101 -24.89 10.69 -29.98
CA THR A 101 -25.68 11.29 -31.08
C THR A 101 -24.85 12.26 -31.92
N LYS A 102 -25.40 12.67 -33.08
CA LYS A 102 -24.79 13.74 -33.88
C LYS A 102 -24.79 15.10 -33.17
N LYS A 103 -25.54 15.24 -32.07
CA LYS A 103 -25.66 16.49 -31.31
C LYS A 103 -24.42 16.85 -30.49
N ARG A 104 -23.48 15.93 -30.25
CA ARG A 104 -22.24 16.25 -29.49
C ARG A 104 -21.37 17.32 -30.16
N ASN A 105 -21.48 17.39 -31.49
CA ASN A 105 -20.68 18.21 -32.37
C ASN A 105 -21.50 19.43 -32.83
N MET A 106 -22.58 19.72 -32.11
CA MET A 106 -23.43 20.87 -32.30
C MET A 106 -23.31 21.79 -31.08
N MET A 107 -23.31 23.09 -31.35
CA MET A 107 -23.53 24.15 -30.38
C MET A 107 -24.95 24.69 -30.55
N SER A 108 -25.60 25.03 -29.45
CA SER A 108 -26.81 25.83 -29.49
C SER A 108 -26.42 27.31 -29.47
N TYR A 109 -26.78 28.04 -30.53
CA TYR A 109 -26.64 29.48 -30.61
C TYR A 109 -27.97 30.14 -30.28
N GLY A 110 -28.01 30.82 -29.14
CA GLY A 110 -29.18 31.53 -28.62
C GLY A 110 -28.98 33.04 -28.68
N ILE A 111 -29.96 33.74 -29.25
CA ILE A 111 -30.10 35.19 -29.22
C ILE A 111 -31.22 35.52 -28.24
N ARG A 112 -30.97 36.46 -27.33
CA ARG A 112 -32.00 37.07 -26.48
C ARG A 112 -31.85 38.58 -26.50
N PHE A 113 -32.95 39.29 -26.69
CA PHE A 113 -32.96 40.75 -26.71
C PHE A 113 -34.13 41.28 -25.87
N GLY A 114 -33.80 41.91 -24.74
CA GLY A 114 -34.74 42.39 -23.73
C GLY A 114 -34.06 42.71 -22.39
N PRO A 115 -34.80 43.19 -21.38
CA PRO A 115 -36.25 43.40 -21.40
C PRO A 115 -36.67 44.79 -21.91
N PHE A 116 -37.90 44.89 -22.43
CA PHE A 116 -38.56 46.15 -22.78
C PHE A 116 -39.66 46.47 -21.76
N SER A 117 -39.74 47.72 -21.29
CA SER A 117 -40.89 48.19 -20.52
C SER A 117 -42.10 48.41 -21.45
N GLU A 118 -43.32 48.19 -20.96
CA GLU A 118 -44.58 48.34 -21.72
C GLU A 118 -44.70 49.68 -22.47
N ALA A 119 -44.09 50.75 -21.95
CA ALA A 119 -44.09 52.08 -22.57
C ALA A 119 -43.27 52.16 -23.88
N ASN A 120 -42.45 51.16 -24.20
CA ASN A 120 -41.54 51.15 -25.33
C ASN A 120 -41.65 49.84 -26.14
N LYS A 121 -42.28 49.96 -27.33
CA LYS A 121 -41.81 49.33 -28.58
C LYS A 121 -42.26 47.91 -28.97
N GLN A 122 -43.33 47.32 -28.42
CA GLN A 122 -43.82 46.02 -28.93
C GLN A 122 -44.49 46.14 -30.34
N ASP A 123 -45.21 47.24 -30.60
CA ASP A 123 -46.01 47.39 -31.83
C ASP A 123 -45.35 48.20 -32.95
N ASN A 124 -44.19 48.79 -32.69
CA ASN A 124 -43.59 49.71 -33.66
C ASN A 124 -42.46 49.10 -34.48
N TYR A 125 -41.86 47.98 -34.05
CA TYR A 125 -40.67 47.43 -34.70
C TYR A 125 -40.72 45.91 -34.83
N GLU A 126 -40.07 45.40 -35.86
CA GLU A 126 -39.69 44.01 -36.04
C GLU A 126 -38.17 43.92 -35.92
N PHE A 127 -37.68 42.90 -35.21
CA PHE A 127 -36.25 42.67 -35.02
C PHE A 127 -35.80 41.45 -35.81
N PHE A 128 -34.64 41.58 -36.41
CA PHE A 128 -33.99 40.57 -37.23
C PHE A 128 -32.54 40.40 -36.79
N ALA A 129 -32.01 39.19 -36.95
CA ALA A 129 -30.59 38.89 -36.78
C ALA A 129 -30.05 38.43 -38.13
N LYS A 130 -29.03 39.12 -38.63
CA LYS A 130 -28.21 38.64 -39.75
C LYS A 130 -27.05 37.84 -39.18
N LEU A 131 -27.06 36.53 -39.42
CA LEU A 131 -26.05 35.59 -38.94
C LEU A 131 -25.06 35.31 -40.07
N SER A 132 -23.77 35.41 -39.75
CA SER A 132 -22.66 34.94 -40.58
C SER A 132 -21.99 33.78 -39.85
N TYR A 133 -22.15 32.57 -40.37
CA TYR A 133 -21.70 31.33 -39.78
C TYR A 133 -20.63 30.69 -40.66
N ARG A 134 -19.53 30.25 -40.05
CA ARG A 134 -18.47 29.48 -40.70
C ARG A 134 -18.19 28.24 -39.88
N MET A 135 -18.61 27.09 -40.39
CA MET A 135 -18.32 25.79 -39.80
C MET A 135 -16.80 25.54 -39.76
N PHE A 136 -16.30 24.91 -38.70
CA PHE A 136 -14.90 24.53 -38.66
C PHE A 136 -14.60 23.41 -39.70
N PRO A 137 -13.45 23.44 -40.39
CA PRO A 137 -13.12 22.48 -41.45
C PRO A 137 -13.21 21.01 -41.01
N GLU A 138 -12.86 20.71 -39.75
CA GLU A 138 -12.93 19.36 -39.19
C GLU A 138 -14.35 18.79 -39.06
N MET A 139 -15.38 19.63 -39.18
CA MET A 139 -16.79 19.22 -39.08
C MET A 139 -17.38 18.85 -40.45
N GLU A 140 -16.70 19.17 -41.56
CA GLU A 140 -17.15 18.90 -42.93
C GLU A 140 -17.29 17.40 -43.24
N ASP A 141 -16.55 16.56 -42.50
CA ASP A 141 -16.63 15.09 -42.61
C ASP A 141 -17.96 14.53 -42.07
N GLU A 142 -18.57 15.22 -41.10
CA GLU A 142 -19.80 14.78 -40.41
C GLU A 142 -21.04 15.54 -40.89
N PHE A 143 -20.88 16.81 -41.27
CA PHE A 143 -21.93 17.74 -41.65
C PHE A 143 -21.68 18.29 -43.04
N LYS A 144 -22.71 18.27 -43.90
CA LYS A 144 -22.58 18.85 -45.25
C LYS A 144 -22.63 20.36 -45.14
N PRO A 145 -21.61 21.11 -45.62
CA PRO A 145 -21.65 22.58 -45.60
C PRO A 145 -22.88 23.17 -46.30
N SER A 146 -23.43 22.47 -47.29
CA SER A 146 -24.64 22.94 -48.00
C SER A 146 -25.88 23.08 -47.11
N ASP A 147 -25.94 22.37 -45.98
CA ASP A 147 -27.09 22.36 -45.08
C ASP A 147 -27.05 23.56 -44.10
N PHE A 148 -25.91 24.27 -44.04
CA PHE A 148 -25.65 25.38 -43.11
C PHE A 148 -25.18 26.63 -43.89
N PRO A 149 -26.11 27.52 -44.30
CA PRO A 149 -25.76 28.69 -45.10
C PRO A 149 -24.79 29.63 -44.37
N GLU A 150 -23.77 30.13 -45.08
CA GLU A 150 -22.76 31.03 -44.52
C GLU A 150 -23.35 32.36 -44.04
N GLU A 151 -24.37 32.86 -44.74
CA GLU A 151 -25.12 34.04 -44.33
C GLU A 151 -26.61 33.80 -44.46
N TYR A 152 -27.35 34.10 -43.40
CA TYR A 152 -28.80 34.10 -43.43
C TYR A 152 -29.37 35.11 -42.45
N GLU A 153 -30.61 35.52 -42.70
CA GLU A 153 -31.30 36.50 -41.86
C GLU A 153 -32.55 35.85 -41.26
N VAL A 154 -32.73 36.02 -39.96
CA VAL A 154 -33.84 35.43 -39.20
C VAL A 154 -34.60 36.51 -38.47
N LYS A 155 -35.93 36.39 -38.46
CA LYS A 155 -36.80 37.22 -37.63
C LYS A 155 -36.80 36.65 -36.22
N LEU A 156 -36.63 37.51 -35.21
CA LEU A 156 -36.68 37.06 -33.81
C LEU A 156 -38.13 36.82 -33.39
N GLU A 157 -38.36 35.71 -32.70
CA GLU A 157 -39.65 35.35 -32.13
C GLU A 157 -39.89 36.11 -30.83
N ILE A 158 -41.14 36.45 -30.55
CA ILE A 158 -41.53 37.16 -29.34
C ILE A 158 -42.00 36.14 -28.32
N GLU A 159 -41.43 36.16 -27.12
CA GLU A 159 -41.85 35.35 -25.98
C GLU A 159 -42.00 36.25 -24.75
N GLU A 160 -42.98 35.95 -23.91
CA GLU A 160 -43.17 36.56 -22.59
C GLU A 160 -42.43 35.69 -21.56
N ASP A 161 -41.51 36.27 -20.80
CA ASP A 161 -40.76 35.56 -19.77
C ASP A 161 -41.56 35.38 -18.47
N ASP A 162 -40.99 34.65 -17.48
CA ASP A 162 -41.64 34.39 -16.20
C ASP A 162 -41.92 35.66 -15.36
N ASN A 163 -41.43 36.83 -15.77
CA ASN A 163 -41.63 38.13 -15.10
C ASN A 163 -42.57 39.06 -15.89
N ASP A 164 -43.37 38.52 -16.81
CA ASP A 164 -44.24 39.28 -17.72
C ASP A 164 -43.46 40.30 -18.58
N GLN A 165 -42.19 40.01 -18.90
CA GLN A 165 -41.35 40.84 -19.77
C GLN A 165 -41.22 40.22 -21.15
N TRP A 166 -41.38 41.06 -22.17
CA TRP A 166 -41.23 40.65 -23.56
C TRP A 166 -39.76 40.51 -23.94
N ILE A 167 -39.37 39.33 -24.42
CA ILE A 167 -38.04 39.01 -24.92
C ILE A 167 -38.16 38.58 -26.38
N TYR A 168 -37.27 39.10 -27.22
CA TYR A 168 -37.09 38.60 -28.57
C TYR A 168 -36.04 37.50 -28.56
N LYS A 169 -36.40 36.32 -29.04
CA LYS A 169 -35.54 35.14 -29.03
C LYS A 169 -35.35 34.49 -30.39
N TYR A 170 -34.21 33.85 -30.57
CA TYR A 170 -33.95 32.91 -31.66
C TYR A 170 -32.94 31.89 -31.16
N ASP A 171 -33.24 30.61 -31.34
CA ASP A 171 -32.34 29.51 -30.99
C ASP A 171 -32.10 28.65 -32.23
N VAL A 172 -30.85 28.30 -32.48
CA VAL A 172 -30.48 27.40 -33.58
C VAL A 172 -29.38 26.47 -33.14
N ASP A 173 -29.51 25.19 -33.47
CA ASP A 173 -28.45 24.21 -33.30
C ASP A 173 -27.58 24.20 -34.57
N LEU A 174 -26.30 24.52 -34.43
CA LEU A 174 -25.31 24.56 -35.52
C LEU A 174 -24.14 23.65 -35.17
N PRO A 175 -23.46 23.04 -36.15
CA PRO A 175 -22.16 22.42 -35.88
C PRO A 175 -21.17 23.43 -35.28
N TYR A 176 -20.14 22.98 -34.56
CA TYR A 176 -19.12 23.91 -34.06
C TYR A 176 -18.49 24.73 -35.20
N GLY A 177 -18.38 26.03 -34.97
CA GLY A 177 -17.87 26.98 -35.94
C GLY A 177 -17.86 28.40 -35.37
N GLU A 178 -17.43 29.35 -36.20
CA GLU A 178 -17.50 30.77 -35.86
C GLU A 178 -18.86 31.34 -36.26
N ILE A 179 -19.49 32.07 -35.36
CA ILE A 179 -20.74 32.79 -35.65
C ILE A 179 -20.60 34.27 -35.31
N LYS A 180 -20.98 35.12 -36.26
CA LYS A 180 -21.08 36.57 -36.09
C LYS A 180 -22.52 36.98 -36.30
N CYS A 181 -23.04 37.82 -35.42
CA CYS A 181 -24.41 38.30 -35.51
C CYS A 181 -24.47 39.82 -35.63
N GLN A 182 -25.25 40.30 -36.59
CA GLN A 182 -25.60 41.70 -36.75
C GLN A 182 -27.10 41.90 -36.51
N PHE A 183 -27.45 42.73 -35.53
CA PHE A 183 -28.83 43.04 -35.21
C PHE A 183 -29.39 44.12 -36.10
N LEU A 184 -30.56 43.84 -36.67
CA LEU A 184 -31.28 44.72 -37.55
C LEU A 184 -32.70 44.93 -37.00
N TYR A 185 -33.26 46.10 -37.25
CA TYR A 185 -34.65 46.37 -36.92
C TYR A 185 -35.33 47.15 -38.05
N ARG A 186 -36.65 47.01 -38.14
CA ARG A 186 -37.50 47.66 -39.14
C ARG A 186 -38.79 48.14 -38.48
N PRO A 187 -39.33 49.32 -38.80
CA PRO A 187 -40.65 49.72 -38.33
C PRO A 187 -41.75 48.77 -38.81
N LYS A 188 -42.73 48.44 -37.97
CA LYS A 188 -43.94 47.72 -38.38
C LYS A 188 -44.81 48.66 -39.24
N PRO A 189 -45.38 48.20 -40.37
CA PRO A 189 -46.27 49.01 -41.17
C PRO A 189 -47.52 49.39 -40.36
N LYS A 190 -47.84 50.69 -40.28
CA LYS A 190 -49.04 51.16 -39.58
C LYS A 190 -50.27 50.75 -40.40
N ILE A 191 -51.14 49.91 -39.82
CA ILE A 191 -52.33 49.32 -40.48
C ILE A 191 -53.40 50.37 -40.90
N GLN A 192 -53.17 51.67 -40.72
CA GLN A 192 -54.23 52.68 -40.72
C GLN A 192 -54.60 53.29 -42.09
N ASN A 193 -53.96 52.95 -43.21
CA ASN A 193 -54.33 53.51 -44.52
C ASN A 193 -54.65 52.43 -45.57
N PRO A 194 -55.79 52.52 -46.29
CA PRO A 194 -56.11 51.61 -47.39
C PRO A 194 -55.11 51.74 -48.55
N PRO A 195 -54.86 50.67 -49.33
CA PRO A 195 -53.68 50.49 -50.20
C PRO A 195 -53.67 51.32 -51.50
N GLN A 196 -54.24 52.52 -51.50
CA GLN A 196 -54.29 53.38 -52.67
C GLN A 196 -53.23 54.49 -52.56
N GLN A 197 -52.13 54.29 -53.28
CA GLN A 197 -51.04 55.25 -53.55
C GLN A 197 -49.91 55.38 -52.52
N GLN A 198 -49.41 54.27 -51.96
CA GLN A 198 -48.00 54.26 -51.53
C GLN A 198 -47.11 54.31 -52.78
N THR A 199 -46.22 55.29 -52.83
CA THR A 199 -45.22 55.39 -53.90
C THR A 199 -44.19 54.25 -53.78
N LEU A 200 -43.62 53.80 -54.91
CA LEU A 200 -42.57 52.75 -54.91
C LEU A 200 -41.41 53.09 -53.95
N ALA A 201 -41.07 54.37 -53.82
CA ALA A 201 -40.03 54.87 -52.92
C ALA A 201 -40.38 54.67 -51.43
N GLU A 202 -41.64 54.88 -51.02
CA GLU A 202 -42.08 54.66 -49.64
C GLU A 202 -42.08 53.17 -49.27
N LYS A 203 -42.38 52.29 -50.23
CA LYS A 203 -42.26 50.83 -50.03
C LYS A 203 -40.81 50.37 -49.88
N GLU A 204 -39.90 50.93 -50.67
CA GLU A 204 -38.46 50.62 -50.56
C GLU A 204 -37.85 51.15 -49.24
N GLU A 205 -38.32 52.30 -48.75
CA GLU A 205 -37.84 52.87 -47.48
C GLU A 205 -38.41 52.14 -46.26
N GLU A 206 -39.67 51.69 -46.30
CA GLU A 206 -40.27 50.85 -45.24
C GLU A 206 -39.62 49.46 -45.16
N GLU A 207 -39.02 48.95 -46.23
CA GLU A 207 -38.31 47.67 -46.24
C GLU A 207 -36.86 47.75 -45.75
N LYS A 208 -36.30 48.96 -45.62
CA LYS A 208 -34.90 49.14 -45.25
C LYS A 208 -34.67 48.82 -43.78
N LYS A 209 -34.02 47.68 -43.54
CA LYS A 209 -33.56 47.26 -42.21
C LYS A 209 -32.37 48.11 -41.79
N THR A 210 -32.38 48.61 -40.55
CA THR A 210 -31.31 49.44 -40.01
C THR A 210 -30.59 48.73 -38.87
N PRO A 211 -29.25 48.89 -38.73
CA PRO A 211 -28.50 48.34 -37.60
C PRO A 211 -28.99 48.93 -36.28
N LEU A 212 -29.07 48.08 -35.26
CA LEU A 212 -29.49 48.50 -33.93
C LEU A 212 -28.51 49.56 -33.35
N PRO A 213 -28.98 50.65 -32.72
CA PRO A 213 -28.10 51.62 -32.08
C PRO A 213 -27.26 50.99 -30.96
N GLU A 214 -26.00 51.40 -30.84
CA GLU A 214 -25.04 50.85 -29.86
C GLU A 214 -25.56 50.88 -28.41
N LYS A 215 -26.30 51.94 -28.03
CA LYS A 215 -26.93 52.04 -26.69
C LYS A 215 -27.95 50.94 -26.40
N SER A 216 -28.55 50.35 -27.43
CA SER A 216 -29.52 49.26 -27.28
C SER A 216 -28.85 47.89 -27.26
N MET A 217 -27.58 47.78 -27.68
CA MET A 217 -26.82 46.53 -27.63
C MET A 217 -26.59 46.03 -26.20
N THR A 218 -26.77 46.86 -25.18
CA THR A 218 -26.67 46.45 -23.76
C THR A 218 -27.79 45.49 -23.33
N PHE A 219 -28.92 45.48 -24.04
CA PHE A 219 -30.05 44.57 -23.80
C PHE A 219 -29.95 43.28 -24.64
N PHE A 220 -28.91 43.17 -25.45
CA PHE A 220 -28.65 42.01 -26.28
C PHE A 220 -27.73 41.05 -25.54
N ARG A 221 -28.11 39.77 -25.52
CA ARG A 221 -27.30 38.66 -25.03
C ARG A 221 -27.24 37.56 -26.09
N GLN A 222 -26.03 37.11 -26.37
CA GLN A 222 -25.78 35.89 -27.13
C GLN A 222 -25.33 34.79 -26.17
N PHE A 223 -25.80 33.58 -26.44
CA PHE A 223 -25.43 32.38 -25.72
C PHE A 223 -24.93 31.37 -26.75
N ILE A 224 -23.78 30.78 -26.48
CA ILE A 224 -23.25 29.67 -27.28
C ILE A 224 -22.94 28.56 -26.29
N ASP A 225 -23.63 27.42 -26.40
CA ASP A 225 -23.46 26.31 -25.47
C ASP A 225 -23.28 24.97 -26.22
N PRO A 226 -22.13 24.30 -26.09
CA PRO A 226 -20.89 24.81 -25.47
C PRO A 226 -20.15 25.80 -26.41
N GLU A 227 -19.29 26.64 -25.85
CA GLU A 227 -18.47 27.56 -26.66
C GLU A 227 -17.58 26.77 -27.63
N PRO A 228 -17.64 27.03 -28.95
CA PRO A 228 -16.88 26.32 -29.95
C PRO A 228 -15.39 26.63 -29.80
N ILE A 229 -14.59 25.61 -29.49
CA ILE A 229 -13.13 25.69 -29.51
C ILE A 229 -12.66 25.07 -30.82
N SER A 230 -11.94 25.83 -31.64
CA SER A 230 -11.33 25.29 -32.87
C SER A 230 -10.29 24.23 -32.54
N ALA A 231 -10.01 23.29 -33.45
CA ALA A 231 -8.93 22.32 -33.26
C ALA A 231 -7.56 22.97 -32.98
N GLU A 232 -7.28 24.15 -33.55
CA GLU A 232 -6.05 24.90 -33.30
C GLU A 232 -6.02 25.50 -31.88
N SER A 233 -7.13 26.11 -31.45
CA SER A 233 -7.27 26.63 -30.09
C SER A 233 -7.18 25.51 -29.04
N GLN A 234 -7.78 24.35 -29.31
CA GLN A 234 -7.68 23.18 -28.45
C GLN A 234 -6.24 22.68 -28.37
N ARG A 235 -5.49 22.65 -29.48
CA ARG A 235 -4.07 22.27 -29.46
C ARG A 235 -3.22 23.23 -28.63
N MET A 236 -3.51 24.53 -28.67
CA MET A 236 -2.79 25.49 -27.82
C MET A 236 -3.12 25.32 -26.34
N LEU A 237 -4.38 25.05 -26.00
CA LEU A 237 -4.78 24.73 -24.62
C LEU A 237 -4.13 23.44 -24.13
N ASP A 238 -4.14 22.37 -24.94
CA ASP A 238 -3.49 21.10 -24.62
C ASP A 238 -1.96 21.29 -24.42
N GLN A 239 -1.31 22.13 -25.24
CA GLN A 239 0.12 22.47 -25.07
C GLN A 239 0.38 23.24 -23.77
N GLN A 240 -0.44 24.23 -23.47
CA GLN A 240 -0.32 25.01 -22.24
C GLN A 240 -0.55 24.13 -21.00
N GLU A 241 -1.55 23.24 -21.04
CA GLU A 241 -1.83 22.28 -19.98
C GLU A 241 -0.68 21.27 -19.82
N GLU A 242 -0.09 20.77 -20.91
CA GLU A 242 1.08 19.89 -20.85
C GLU A 242 2.29 20.59 -20.22
N GLU A 243 2.54 21.87 -20.54
CA GLU A 243 3.61 22.66 -19.93
C GLU A 243 3.38 22.92 -18.44
N GLU A 244 2.15 23.26 -18.04
CA GLU A 244 1.77 23.45 -16.64
C GLU A 244 1.89 22.13 -15.86
N ASN A 245 1.45 21.02 -16.44
CA ASN A 245 1.57 19.68 -15.84
C ASN A 245 3.03 19.26 -15.67
N LYS A 246 3.90 19.49 -16.66
CA LYS A 246 5.35 19.26 -16.53
C LYS A 246 5.97 20.09 -15.40
N LYS A 247 5.50 21.33 -15.22
CA LYS A 247 5.96 22.21 -14.13
C LYS A 247 5.50 21.70 -12.76
N ILE A 248 4.24 21.27 -12.63
CA ILE A 248 3.68 20.68 -11.42
C ILE A 248 4.39 19.35 -11.08
N GLU A 249 4.66 18.50 -12.07
CA GLU A 249 5.40 17.25 -11.89
C GLU A 249 6.81 17.52 -11.36
N HIS A 250 7.53 18.46 -11.97
CA HIS A 250 8.85 18.86 -11.53
C HIS A 250 8.84 19.39 -10.09
N GLU A 251 7.87 20.24 -9.73
CA GLU A 251 7.72 20.76 -8.37
C GLU A 251 7.38 19.65 -7.36
N THR A 252 6.49 18.73 -7.72
CA THR A 252 6.09 17.59 -6.88
C THR A 252 7.28 16.66 -6.62
N ARG A 253 8.07 16.36 -7.66
CA ARG A 253 9.29 15.55 -7.55
C ARG A 253 10.33 16.21 -6.65
N MET A 254 10.51 17.52 -6.76
CA MET A 254 11.42 18.28 -5.88
C MET A 254 10.94 18.28 -4.43
N ARG A 255 9.62 18.41 -4.19
CA ARG A 255 9.03 18.35 -2.85
C ARG A 255 9.16 16.97 -2.23
N GLN A 256 8.95 15.91 -3.02
CA GLN A 256 9.13 14.53 -2.56
C GLN A 256 10.60 14.26 -2.18
N LYS A 257 11.55 14.67 -3.03
CA LYS A 257 12.99 14.55 -2.73
C LYS A 257 13.37 15.27 -1.44
N ALA A 258 12.86 16.49 -1.22
CA ALA A 258 13.10 17.23 0.02
C ALA A 258 12.49 16.56 1.26
N LEU A 259 11.31 15.93 1.13
CA LEU A 259 10.68 15.18 2.21
C LEU A 259 11.48 13.92 2.57
N GLU A 260 11.96 13.19 1.57
CA GLU A 260 12.80 12.00 1.75
C GLU A 260 14.14 12.35 2.41
N GLU A 261 14.79 13.43 1.98
CA GLU A 261 16.02 13.94 2.58
C GLU A 261 15.81 14.35 4.04
N LYS A 262 14.70 15.04 4.34
CA LYS A 262 14.32 15.40 5.72
C LYS A 262 14.10 14.16 6.59
N LYS A 263 13.36 13.16 6.09
CA LYS A 263 13.14 11.89 6.80
C LYS A 263 14.45 11.13 7.04
N ALA A 264 15.35 11.11 6.06
CA ALA A 264 16.66 10.49 6.19
C ALA A 264 17.49 11.19 7.29
N ARG A 265 17.47 12.53 7.33
CA ARG A 265 18.15 13.31 8.36
C ARG A 265 17.55 13.09 9.75
N GLU A 266 16.23 13.11 9.89
CA GLU A 266 15.55 12.82 11.18
C GLU A 266 15.85 11.40 11.67
N LYS A 267 15.88 10.42 10.76
CA LYS A 267 16.26 9.04 11.09
C LYS A 267 17.73 8.93 11.53
N TYR A 268 18.63 9.64 10.86
CA TYR A 268 20.04 9.70 11.24
C TYR A 268 20.22 10.35 12.61
N GLU A 269 19.56 11.49 12.87
CA GLU A 269 19.59 12.18 14.16
C GLU A 269 18.98 11.31 15.28
N GLN A 270 17.88 10.59 15.02
CA GLN A 270 17.32 9.61 15.97
C GLN A 270 18.28 8.46 16.25
N GLN A 271 18.91 7.88 15.22
CA GLN A 271 19.92 6.83 15.40
C GLN A 271 21.12 7.34 16.20
N GLN A 272 21.55 8.58 15.97
CA GLN A 272 22.65 9.19 16.70
C GLN A 272 22.26 9.49 18.16
N GLN A 273 21.03 9.93 18.43
CA GLN A 273 20.50 10.08 19.79
C GLN A 273 20.38 8.74 20.51
N ILE A 274 19.89 7.70 19.83
CA ILE A 274 19.83 6.34 20.37
C ILE A 274 21.23 5.83 20.69
N ALA A 275 22.17 5.95 19.75
CA ALA A 275 23.57 5.57 19.95
C ALA A 275 24.22 6.34 21.11
N ASN A 276 24.02 7.65 21.20
CA ASN A 276 24.53 8.48 22.31
C ASN A 276 23.85 8.18 23.65
N SER A 277 22.59 7.72 23.65
CA SER A 277 21.88 7.28 24.87
C SER A 277 22.31 5.88 25.32
N LEU A 278 22.71 5.03 24.37
CA LEU A 278 23.18 3.68 24.61
C LEU A 278 24.68 3.64 24.95
N HIS A 279 25.49 4.57 24.46
CA HIS A 279 26.95 4.55 24.67
C HIS A 279 27.36 4.58 26.16
N PRO A 280 26.72 5.39 27.04
CA PRO A 280 27.01 5.34 28.47
C PRO A 280 26.34 4.16 29.20
N GLN A 281 25.42 3.43 28.58
CA GLN A 281 24.69 2.29 29.19
C GLN A 281 25.27 0.93 28.78
N ILE A 282 25.78 0.79 27.56
CA ILE A 282 26.42 -0.44 27.07
C ILE A 282 27.72 -0.72 27.83
N PHE A 283 28.50 0.32 28.15
CA PHE A 283 29.70 0.23 29.00
C PHE A 283 29.40 0.37 30.51
N ARG A 284 28.12 0.27 30.91
CA ARG A 284 27.69 0.19 32.32
C ARG A 284 27.00 -1.14 32.66
N LYS A 285 26.99 -2.12 31.75
CA LYS A 285 26.83 -3.50 32.22
C LYS A 285 28.01 -3.79 33.13
N ARG A 286 27.77 -4.36 34.31
CA ARG A 286 28.89 -4.74 35.17
C ARG A 286 29.74 -5.69 34.33
N GLU A 287 31.06 -5.51 34.26
CA GLU A 287 31.96 -6.37 33.47
C GLU A 287 31.81 -7.88 33.84
N ASN A 288 31.19 -8.14 34.99
CA ASN A 288 30.84 -9.45 35.52
C ASN A 288 29.46 -10.00 35.10
N ASP A 289 28.69 -9.32 34.24
CA ASP A 289 27.46 -9.88 33.69
C ASP A 289 27.82 -10.98 32.68
N MET A 290 27.66 -12.23 33.11
CA MET A 290 27.99 -13.39 32.28
C MET A 290 26.78 -13.82 31.44
N MET A 291 27.05 -14.38 30.26
CA MET A 291 26.05 -15.03 29.40
C MET A 291 26.12 -16.54 29.61
N THR A 292 24.99 -17.20 29.84
CA THR A 292 24.96 -18.68 29.93
C THR A 292 25.48 -19.32 28.65
N LEU A 293 26.02 -20.54 28.74
CA LEU A 293 26.49 -21.24 27.54
C LEU A 293 25.32 -21.55 26.58
N GLN A 294 24.11 -21.85 27.06
CA GLN A 294 22.91 -21.92 26.20
C GLN A 294 22.66 -20.61 25.43
N GLY A 295 22.88 -19.45 26.07
CA GLY A 295 22.81 -18.15 25.40
C GLY A 295 23.87 -18.02 24.31
N PHE A 296 25.09 -18.48 24.56
CA PHE A 296 26.16 -18.51 23.55
C PHE A 296 25.83 -19.45 22.38
N LEU A 297 25.33 -20.66 22.63
CA LEU A 297 24.89 -21.61 21.59
C LEU A 297 23.82 -20.97 20.68
N HIS A 298 22.86 -20.29 21.31
CA HIS A 298 21.83 -19.57 20.59
C HIS A 298 22.39 -18.43 19.74
N PHE A 299 23.34 -17.66 20.28
CA PHE A 299 24.07 -16.64 19.53
C PHE A 299 24.76 -17.23 18.29
N LEU A 300 25.51 -18.33 18.43
CA LEU A 300 26.18 -18.99 17.31
C LEU A 300 25.21 -19.37 16.19
N LYS A 301 24.03 -19.88 16.57
CA LYS A 301 22.99 -20.28 15.62
C LYS A 301 22.32 -19.09 14.93
N VAL A 302 21.96 -18.06 15.69
CA VAL A 302 21.29 -16.86 15.15
C VAL A 302 22.20 -16.10 14.19
N MET A 303 23.49 -16.03 14.52
CA MET A 303 24.50 -15.37 13.70
C MET A 303 25.01 -16.26 12.55
N GLY A 304 24.47 -17.47 12.38
CA GLY A 304 24.87 -18.39 11.31
C GLY A 304 26.32 -18.88 11.40
N LEU A 305 26.94 -18.79 12.59
CA LEU A 305 28.33 -19.18 12.81
C LEU A 305 28.51 -20.70 12.80
N ALA A 306 27.50 -21.42 13.28
CA ALA A 306 27.36 -22.87 13.14
C ALA A 306 25.97 -23.21 12.61
N GLN A 307 25.90 -24.05 11.57
CA GLN A 307 24.65 -24.44 10.92
C GLN A 307 24.19 -25.85 11.30
N ASN A 308 25.15 -26.72 11.64
CA ASN A 308 24.90 -28.11 11.98
C ASN A 308 25.84 -28.56 13.10
N ARG A 309 25.60 -29.77 13.63
CA ARG A 309 26.36 -30.30 14.77
C ARG A 309 27.85 -30.44 14.47
N GLN A 310 28.23 -30.82 13.25
CA GLN A 310 29.64 -30.98 12.91
C GLN A 310 30.38 -29.64 12.89
N ASP A 311 29.75 -28.59 12.36
CA ASP A 311 30.30 -27.22 12.40
C ASP A 311 30.47 -26.75 13.85
N PHE A 312 29.45 -26.98 14.66
CA PHE A 312 29.50 -26.63 16.08
C PHE A 312 30.63 -27.35 16.81
N MET A 313 30.83 -28.64 16.58
CA MET A 313 31.94 -29.40 17.20
C MET A 313 33.32 -28.84 16.81
N ARG A 314 33.51 -28.45 15.55
CA ARG A 314 34.74 -27.80 15.09
C ARG A 314 34.95 -26.44 15.74
N LEU A 315 33.88 -25.67 15.96
CA LEU A 315 33.96 -24.45 16.75
C LEU A 315 34.32 -24.74 18.22
N CYS A 316 33.77 -25.78 18.83
CA CYS A 316 34.17 -26.15 20.19
C CYS A 316 35.66 -26.54 20.28
N GLU A 317 36.20 -27.23 19.27
CA GLU A 317 37.63 -27.53 19.20
C GLU A 317 38.48 -26.26 19.15
N CYS A 318 38.07 -25.22 18.39
CA CYS A 318 38.80 -23.96 18.37
C CYS A 318 38.63 -23.12 19.65
N LEU A 319 37.56 -23.38 20.41
CA LEU A 319 37.21 -22.69 21.65
C LEU A 319 37.61 -23.43 22.93
N HIS A 320 38.35 -24.55 22.86
CA HIS A 320 38.65 -25.39 24.02
C HIS A 320 39.35 -24.67 25.19
N GLU A 321 40.06 -23.56 24.93
CA GLU A 321 40.69 -22.72 25.96
C GLU A 321 39.70 -21.75 26.63
N VAL A 322 38.60 -21.42 25.95
CA VAL A 322 37.56 -20.51 26.43
C VAL A 322 36.39 -21.29 27.06
N ILE A 323 36.05 -22.44 26.50
CA ILE A 323 34.93 -23.30 26.91
C ILE A 323 35.46 -24.70 27.20
N GLN A 324 35.30 -25.15 28.44
CA GLN A 324 35.68 -26.51 28.85
C GLN A 324 34.56 -27.50 28.53
N LEU A 325 34.85 -28.51 27.70
CA LEU A 325 33.98 -29.66 27.47
C LEU A 325 34.29 -30.78 28.49
N PRO A 326 33.30 -31.58 28.94
CA PRO A 326 31.88 -31.56 28.60
C PRO A 326 31.12 -30.43 29.31
N ILE A 327 30.18 -29.77 28.62
CA ILE A 327 29.41 -28.66 29.19
C ILE A 327 28.23 -29.22 29.99
N GLN A 328 28.48 -29.58 31.25
CA GLN A 328 27.45 -30.15 32.12
C GLN A 328 26.48 -29.08 32.69
N ASP A 329 26.87 -27.80 32.72
CA ASP A 329 26.11 -26.73 33.37
C ASP A 329 25.80 -25.56 32.44
N THR A 330 25.16 -25.86 31.32
CA THR A 330 24.95 -24.89 30.23
C THR A 330 24.06 -23.70 30.60
N LEU A 331 23.27 -23.78 31.67
CA LEU A 331 22.30 -22.76 32.10
C LEU A 331 22.78 -21.90 33.27
N ASN A 332 23.87 -22.29 33.94
CA ASN A 332 24.40 -21.49 35.02
C ASN A 332 25.20 -20.32 34.47
N VAL A 333 24.80 -19.12 34.87
CA VAL A 333 25.44 -17.88 34.44
C VAL A 333 26.93 -17.85 34.79
N LYS A 334 27.33 -18.46 35.93
CA LYS A 334 28.73 -18.52 36.37
C LYS A 334 29.60 -19.51 35.60
N ASN A 335 28.98 -20.47 34.90
CA ASN A 335 29.67 -21.33 33.93
C ASN A 335 29.59 -20.76 32.50
N GLY A 336 29.07 -19.55 32.37
CA GLY A 336 28.93 -18.82 31.13
C GLY A 336 30.22 -18.19 30.63
N LEU A 337 30.04 -17.27 29.68
CA LEU A 337 31.10 -16.40 29.19
C LEU A 337 30.89 -15.00 29.77
N ASN A 338 31.91 -14.46 30.43
CA ASN A 338 31.97 -13.03 30.67
C ASN A 338 32.22 -12.28 29.34
N TYR A 339 32.20 -10.94 29.37
CA TYR A 339 32.36 -10.15 28.16
C TYR A 339 33.70 -10.38 27.45
N ALA A 340 34.81 -10.48 28.20
CA ALA A 340 36.14 -10.71 27.64
C ALA A 340 36.24 -12.10 26.97
N GLN A 341 35.76 -13.14 27.64
CA GLN A 341 35.71 -14.51 27.10
C GLN A 341 34.81 -14.60 25.87
N PHE A 342 33.68 -13.87 25.86
CA PHE A 342 32.81 -13.77 24.69
C PHE A 342 33.57 -13.14 23.52
N LEU A 343 34.24 -12.00 23.73
CA LEU A 343 35.03 -11.36 22.67
C LEU A 343 36.15 -12.28 22.15
N GLU A 344 36.87 -12.94 23.05
CA GLU A 344 37.90 -13.91 22.69
C GLU A 344 37.32 -15.06 21.85
N ALA A 345 36.14 -15.57 22.21
CA ALA A 345 35.46 -16.59 21.43
C ALA A 345 35.11 -16.10 20.01
N ILE A 346 34.61 -14.87 19.86
CA ILE A 346 34.32 -14.29 18.54
C ILE A 346 35.60 -14.17 17.70
N ILE A 347 36.69 -13.69 18.31
CA ILE A 347 37.98 -13.54 17.63
C ILE A 347 38.47 -14.90 17.13
N ARG A 348 38.45 -15.94 17.98
CA ARG A 348 38.86 -17.30 17.61
C ARG A 348 37.98 -17.88 16.49
N ILE A 349 36.66 -17.69 16.56
CA ILE A 349 35.74 -18.11 15.50
C ILE A 349 36.06 -17.38 14.18
N ALA A 350 36.35 -16.08 14.22
CA ALA A 350 36.69 -15.31 13.04
C ALA A 350 38.00 -15.79 12.39
N TYR A 351 39.02 -16.13 13.19
CA TYR A 351 40.25 -16.76 12.68
C TYR A 351 39.97 -18.14 12.06
N TYR A 352 39.20 -18.99 12.75
CA TYR A 352 38.81 -20.29 12.22
C TYR A 352 38.07 -20.17 10.87
N LYS A 353 37.14 -19.22 10.74
CA LYS A 353 36.41 -18.97 9.49
C LYS A 353 37.30 -18.37 8.41
N LEU A 354 38.28 -17.53 8.77
CA LEU A 354 39.27 -17.00 7.83
C LEU A 354 40.10 -18.13 7.21
N ASP A 355 40.54 -19.08 8.02
CA ASP A 355 41.32 -20.25 7.58
C ASP A 355 40.51 -21.15 6.62
N GLU A 356 39.19 -21.25 6.81
CA GLU A 356 38.28 -21.97 5.89
C GLU A 356 37.92 -21.16 4.63
N SER A 357 38.19 -19.86 4.59
CA SER A 357 37.77 -18.96 3.51
C SER A 357 38.83 -18.82 2.41
N GLU A 358 38.40 -18.38 1.22
CA GLU A 358 39.30 -18.01 0.13
C GLU A 358 40.22 -16.81 0.48
N TYR A 359 39.93 -16.11 1.58
CA TYR A 359 40.65 -14.93 2.05
C TYR A 359 41.79 -15.25 3.03
N ALA A 360 42.13 -16.51 3.27
CA ALA A 360 43.17 -16.91 4.23
C ALA A 360 44.52 -16.15 4.04
N ASN A 361 44.84 -15.73 2.82
CA ASN A 361 46.06 -14.98 2.50
C ASN A 361 45.87 -13.45 2.39
N SER A 362 44.68 -12.93 2.70
CA SER A 362 44.37 -11.50 2.60
C SER A 362 44.69 -10.77 3.92
N GLU A 363 45.47 -9.70 3.85
CA GLU A 363 45.76 -8.83 5.02
C GLU A 363 44.48 -8.23 5.63
N SER A 364 43.41 -8.09 4.86
CA SER A 364 42.10 -7.61 5.34
C SER A 364 41.08 -8.72 5.58
N GLY A 365 41.45 -9.99 5.38
CA GLY A 365 40.54 -11.13 5.47
C GLY A 365 39.85 -11.22 6.83
N TYR A 366 40.61 -11.08 7.92
CA TYR A 366 40.07 -11.10 9.29
C TYR A 366 39.00 -10.01 9.54
N LYS A 367 39.29 -8.77 9.10
CA LYS A 367 38.34 -7.67 9.22
C LYS A 367 37.07 -7.95 8.43
N ASN A 368 37.20 -8.45 7.20
CA ASN A 368 36.06 -8.77 6.36
C ASN A 368 35.19 -9.86 6.98
N ILE A 369 35.78 -10.89 7.60
CA ILE A 369 35.03 -11.93 8.32
C ILE A 369 34.29 -11.34 9.52
N LEU A 370 34.92 -10.49 10.35
CA LEU A 370 34.22 -9.84 11.46
C LEU A 370 33.07 -8.94 10.98
N ASP A 371 33.33 -8.13 9.94
CA ASP A 371 32.31 -7.27 9.32
C ASP A 371 31.15 -8.13 8.80
N GLN A 372 31.44 -9.29 8.20
CA GLN A 372 30.44 -10.25 7.73
C GLN A 372 29.62 -10.81 8.90
N ILE A 373 30.27 -11.29 9.97
CA ILE A 373 29.60 -11.85 11.15
C ILE A 373 28.58 -10.85 11.72
N PHE A 374 28.97 -9.58 11.91
CA PHE A 374 28.09 -8.60 12.57
C PHE A 374 27.14 -7.85 11.64
N SER A 375 27.53 -7.60 10.38
CA SER A 375 26.67 -6.91 9.41
C SER A 375 25.62 -7.86 8.86
N ASP A 376 26.04 -9.04 8.39
CA ASP A 376 25.11 -10.03 7.84
C ASP A 376 24.27 -10.64 8.95
N GLY A 377 24.82 -10.88 10.14
CA GLY A 377 24.06 -11.44 11.27
C GLY A 377 22.86 -10.58 11.69
N ASN A 378 23.00 -9.24 11.70
CA ASN A 378 21.88 -8.34 11.99
C ASN A 378 20.80 -8.34 10.91
N ILE A 379 21.23 -8.39 9.64
CA ILE A 379 20.32 -8.49 8.50
C ILE A 379 19.59 -9.84 8.55
N GLU A 380 20.31 -10.89 8.87
CA GLU A 380 19.84 -12.26 8.92
C GLU A 380 18.82 -12.48 10.04
N LEU A 381 19.07 -12.00 11.27
CA LEU A 381 18.08 -12.09 12.34
C LEU A 381 16.79 -11.35 11.98
N LYS A 382 16.88 -10.12 11.43
CA LYS A 382 15.70 -9.36 11.01
C LYS A 382 14.95 -10.07 9.87
N ARG A 383 15.68 -10.62 8.90
CA ARG A 383 15.11 -11.40 7.80
C ARG A 383 14.38 -12.64 8.34
N ARG A 384 15.00 -13.39 9.25
CA ARG A 384 14.40 -14.54 9.91
C ARG A 384 13.16 -14.17 10.73
N MET A 385 13.15 -13.03 11.42
CA MET A 385 11.95 -12.55 12.12
C MET A 385 10.83 -12.12 11.17
N MET A 386 11.16 -11.64 9.97
CA MET A 386 10.17 -11.34 8.92
C MET A 386 9.59 -12.61 8.30
N GLU A 387 10.42 -13.62 8.08
CA GLU A 387 10.02 -14.92 7.52
C GLU A 387 9.28 -15.80 8.55
N ASP A 388 9.68 -15.72 9.81
CA ASP A 388 9.11 -16.46 10.92
C ASP A 388 8.59 -15.51 12.00
N ARG A 389 7.29 -15.22 11.91
CA ARG A 389 6.59 -14.36 12.88
C ARG A 389 6.73 -14.87 14.32
N MET A 390 6.82 -16.18 14.55
CA MET A 390 6.93 -16.72 15.91
C MET A 390 8.28 -16.43 16.54
N LEU A 391 9.34 -16.32 15.72
CA LEU A 391 10.63 -15.84 16.20
C LEU A 391 10.53 -14.39 16.70
N SER A 392 9.72 -13.54 16.05
CA SER A 392 9.47 -12.18 16.56
C SER A 392 8.73 -12.17 17.90
N GLU A 393 7.83 -13.13 18.11
CA GLU A 393 7.11 -13.28 19.39
C GLU A 393 8.08 -13.73 20.50
N LEU A 394 9.01 -14.65 20.22
CA LEU A 394 10.03 -15.12 21.18
C LEU A 394 10.85 -13.96 21.78
N TYR A 395 11.21 -12.98 20.94
CA TYR A 395 12.00 -11.81 21.34
C TYR A 395 11.16 -10.59 21.74
N SER A 396 9.84 -10.70 21.79
CA SER A 396 9.01 -9.60 22.27
C SER A 396 9.29 -9.32 23.74
N GLN A 397 9.20 -8.05 24.15
CA GLN A 397 9.49 -7.63 25.52
C GLN A 397 8.57 -8.32 26.54
N ASP A 398 7.29 -8.49 26.19
CA ASP A 398 6.28 -9.09 27.06
C ASP A 398 6.54 -10.59 27.27
N ASN A 399 6.84 -11.35 26.20
CA ASN A 399 7.17 -12.77 26.33
C ASN A 399 8.51 -12.99 27.05
N CYS A 400 9.52 -12.14 26.80
CA CYS A 400 10.78 -12.18 27.53
C CYS A 400 10.58 -12.00 29.05
N LYS A 401 9.65 -11.13 29.44
CA LYS A 401 9.30 -10.92 30.85
C LYS A 401 8.71 -12.19 31.47
N VAL A 402 7.78 -12.85 30.78
CA VAL A 402 7.21 -14.15 31.21
C VAL A 402 8.31 -15.19 31.40
N PHE A 403 9.23 -15.34 30.43
CA PHE A 403 10.34 -16.29 30.57
C PHE A 403 11.28 -15.97 31.73
N TYR A 404 11.52 -14.69 32.00
CA TYR A 404 12.35 -14.26 33.13
C TYR A 404 11.68 -14.58 34.47
N GLU A 405 10.40 -14.28 34.61
CA GLU A 405 9.62 -14.55 35.83
C GLU A 405 9.55 -16.05 36.14
N HIS A 406 9.46 -16.89 35.11
CA HIS A 406 9.37 -18.35 35.25
C HIS A 406 10.67 -19.10 34.96
N PHE A 407 11.82 -18.40 34.96
CA PHE A 407 13.12 -18.97 34.60
C PHE A 407 13.45 -20.22 35.41
N SER A 408 13.29 -20.20 36.73
CA SER A 408 13.66 -21.33 37.59
C SER A 408 12.85 -22.59 37.29
N LEU A 409 11.57 -22.47 36.94
CA LEU A 409 10.74 -23.61 36.55
C LEU A 409 11.18 -24.17 35.20
N LEU A 410 11.29 -23.29 34.19
CA LEU A 410 11.62 -23.68 32.82
C LEU A 410 13.03 -24.29 32.73
N ALA A 411 14.00 -23.70 33.43
CA ALA A 411 15.36 -24.21 33.54
C ALA A 411 15.41 -25.54 34.30
N ALA A 412 14.62 -25.72 35.37
CA ALA A 412 14.53 -26.98 36.10
C ALA A 412 13.95 -28.11 35.23
N ILE A 413 12.90 -27.83 34.46
CA ILE A 413 12.31 -28.79 33.50
C ILE A 413 13.36 -29.16 32.46
N PHE A 414 13.98 -28.16 31.81
CA PHE A 414 14.98 -28.40 30.78
C PHE A 414 16.19 -29.18 31.31
N THR A 415 16.66 -28.86 32.51
CA THR A 415 17.78 -29.57 33.16
C THR A 415 17.42 -31.00 33.54
N SER A 416 16.19 -31.23 34.01
CA SER A 416 15.74 -32.56 34.43
C SER A 416 15.35 -33.48 33.28
N LYS A 417 14.84 -32.92 32.17
CA LYS A 417 14.33 -33.69 31.02
C LYS A 417 15.30 -33.70 29.85
N GLY A 418 16.23 -32.74 29.80
CA GLY A 418 17.30 -32.71 28.82
C GLY A 418 18.30 -33.84 29.04
N MET A 419 19.01 -34.18 27.97
CA MET A 419 20.06 -35.17 27.94
C MET A 419 21.35 -34.56 27.40
N LEU A 420 22.49 -34.98 27.95
CA LEU A 420 23.80 -34.66 27.39
C LEU A 420 24.01 -35.51 26.14
N HIS A 421 23.83 -34.93 24.96
CA HIS A 421 24.06 -35.64 23.71
C HIS A 421 25.56 -35.64 23.40
N LEU A 422 26.14 -36.83 23.19
CA LEU A 422 27.57 -37.03 22.91
C LEU A 422 28.51 -36.34 23.92
N GLU A 423 28.07 -36.15 25.16
CA GLU A 423 28.83 -35.48 26.22
C GLU A 423 29.19 -34.01 25.91
N THR A 424 28.50 -33.34 24.97
CA THR A 424 28.90 -31.98 24.55
C THR A 424 28.18 -30.90 25.34
N PHE A 425 26.87 -30.81 25.22
CA PHE A 425 26.02 -29.85 25.92
C PHE A 425 24.61 -30.43 26.12
N LEU A 426 23.86 -29.81 27.03
CA LEU A 426 22.51 -30.22 27.38
C LEU A 426 21.51 -29.84 26.27
N GLU A 427 20.77 -30.83 25.78
CA GLU A 427 19.72 -30.67 24.76
C GLU A 427 18.46 -31.44 25.16
N LEU A 428 17.30 -30.97 24.73
CA LEU A 428 16.02 -31.65 24.90
C LEU A 428 15.57 -32.25 23.56
N GLN A 429 15.28 -33.56 23.50
CA GLN A 429 14.71 -34.15 22.29
C GLN A 429 13.30 -33.62 22.05
N LYS A 430 12.91 -33.41 20.79
CA LYS A 430 11.54 -32.97 20.43
C LYS A 430 10.49 -33.96 20.93
N GLU A 431 10.79 -35.25 20.88
CA GLU A 431 9.91 -36.29 21.41
C GLU A 431 9.70 -36.12 22.92
N GLU A 432 10.76 -35.81 23.68
CA GLU A 432 10.64 -35.52 25.12
C GLU A 432 9.86 -34.22 25.36
N PHE A 433 10.02 -33.20 24.51
CA PHE A 433 9.19 -32.00 24.56
C PHE A 433 7.70 -32.33 24.38
N ILE A 434 7.34 -33.22 23.45
CA ILE A 434 5.96 -33.72 23.31
C ILE A 434 5.51 -34.47 24.57
N HIS A 435 6.35 -35.32 25.15
CA HIS A 435 6.05 -36.03 26.40
C HIS A 435 5.79 -35.08 27.57
N ILE A 436 6.55 -33.98 27.70
CA ILE A 436 6.31 -32.92 28.68
C ILE A 436 4.91 -32.33 28.51
N LEU A 437 4.49 -32.02 27.27
CA LEU A 437 3.16 -31.48 27.00
C LEU A 437 2.04 -32.48 27.33
N ILE A 438 2.27 -33.78 27.12
CA ILE A 438 1.33 -34.85 27.49
C ILE A 438 1.22 -34.96 29.01
N GLU A 439 2.36 -35.00 29.72
CA GLU A 439 2.41 -35.12 31.18
C GLU A 439 1.71 -33.96 31.91
N CYS A 440 1.70 -32.77 31.30
CA CYS A 440 1.02 -31.57 31.78
C CYS A 440 -0.45 -31.46 31.38
N GLY A 441 -0.98 -32.42 30.60
CA GLY A 441 -2.33 -32.35 30.06
C GLY A 441 -2.56 -31.20 29.08
N ILE A 442 -1.48 -30.64 28.51
CA ILE A 442 -1.55 -29.66 27.41
C ILE A 442 -1.90 -30.40 26.12
N LEU A 443 -1.26 -31.56 25.89
CA LEU A 443 -1.58 -32.47 24.80
C LEU A 443 -2.37 -33.67 25.35
N VAL A 444 -3.50 -33.99 24.74
CA VAL A 444 -4.33 -35.15 25.14
C VAL A 444 -4.19 -36.24 24.08
N GLU A 445 -3.46 -37.32 24.41
CA GLU A 445 -3.38 -38.50 23.54
C GLU A 445 -4.70 -39.28 23.58
N GLY A 446 -5.58 -39.03 22.61
CA GLY A 446 -6.80 -39.79 22.43
C GLY A 446 -6.62 -40.96 21.46
N LYS A 447 -6.58 -42.20 21.97
CA LYS A 447 -7.11 -43.34 21.20
C LYS A 447 -8.61 -43.11 21.06
N ASP A 448 -9.08 -42.93 19.83
CA ASP A 448 -10.49 -42.83 19.41
C ASP A 448 -11.51 -43.03 20.53
N HIS A 449 -11.69 -41.99 21.35
CA HIS A 449 -12.79 -41.97 22.28
C HIS A 449 -14.01 -41.64 21.43
N ASP A 450 -14.86 -42.64 21.21
CA ASP A 450 -16.22 -42.48 20.66
C ASP A 450 -17.01 -41.57 21.60
N ASP A 451 -16.79 -40.26 21.49
CA ASP A 451 -17.44 -39.23 22.29
C ASP A 451 -18.90 -39.14 21.88
N LYS A 452 -19.76 -39.89 22.60
CA LYS A 452 -21.23 -39.79 22.53
C LYS A 452 -21.78 -38.52 23.21
N GLY A 453 -20.95 -37.50 23.44
CA GLY A 453 -21.27 -36.34 24.26
C GLY A 453 -20.82 -35.01 23.67
N GLY A 454 -21.35 -34.63 22.50
CA GLY A 454 -21.70 -33.26 22.07
C GLY A 454 -20.66 -32.12 22.01
N GLU A 455 -19.59 -32.11 22.80
CA GLU A 455 -18.55 -31.10 22.73
C GLU A 455 -17.42 -31.62 21.84
N LEU A 456 -17.32 -31.08 20.62
CA LEU A 456 -16.14 -31.27 19.78
C LEU A 456 -14.91 -30.69 20.49
N LYS A 457 -14.26 -31.49 21.35
CA LYS A 457 -12.88 -31.27 21.74
C LYS A 457 -12.05 -31.40 20.47
N ARG A 458 -11.63 -30.26 19.90
CA ARG A 458 -10.69 -30.26 18.78
C ARG A 458 -9.46 -31.07 19.23
N LYS A 459 -9.14 -32.15 18.51
CA LYS A 459 -7.93 -32.94 18.75
C LYS A 459 -6.73 -32.01 18.59
N PHE A 460 -6.14 -31.60 19.70
CA PHE A 460 -4.77 -31.07 19.70
C PHE A 460 -3.90 -32.32 19.63
N ASP A 461 -3.35 -32.63 18.46
CA ASP A 461 -2.58 -33.85 18.24
C ASP A 461 -1.07 -33.57 18.20
N GLY A 462 -0.27 -34.58 18.57
CA GLY A 462 1.18 -34.44 18.61
C GLY A 462 1.79 -34.12 17.24
N GLN A 463 1.13 -34.54 16.16
CA GLN A 463 1.59 -34.27 14.79
C GLN A 463 1.50 -32.78 14.45
N SER A 464 0.41 -32.10 14.83
CA SER A 464 0.27 -30.66 14.64
C SER A 464 1.35 -29.89 15.40
N ILE A 465 1.66 -30.31 16.64
CA ILE A 465 2.74 -29.70 17.42
C ILE A 465 4.09 -29.93 16.75
N MET A 466 4.41 -31.17 16.39
CA MET A 466 5.66 -31.52 15.70
C MET A 466 5.84 -30.75 14.40
N MET A 467 4.77 -30.55 13.63
CA MET A 467 4.77 -29.68 12.45
C MET A 467 5.04 -28.22 12.81
N SER A 468 4.42 -27.70 13.87
CA SER A 468 4.64 -26.31 14.30
C SER A 468 6.05 -26.04 14.80
N ILE A 469 6.71 -27.05 15.40
CA ILE A 469 8.11 -26.94 15.87
C ILE A 469 9.12 -27.55 14.90
N SER A 470 8.73 -27.92 13.66
CA SER A 470 9.62 -28.63 12.73
C SER A 470 10.90 -27.85 12.43
N ASN A 471 10.77 -26.52 12.34
CA ASN A 471 11.86 -25.59 12.01
C ASN A 471 12.59 -25.06 13.24
N VAL A 472 12.16 -25.45 14.44
CA VAL A 472 12.83 -25.13 15.71
C VAL A 472 13.81 -26.25 15.99
N GLY A 473 15.06 -25.93 16.29
CA GLY A 473 16.05 -26.98 16.52
C GLY A 473 17.39 -26.40 16.94
N SER A 474 18.18 -27.23 17.61
CA SER A 474 19.57 -26.96 17.91
C SER A 474 20.42 -27.13 16.64
N PHE A 475 21.67 -27.57 16.80
CA PHE A 475 22.51 -28.02 15.69
C PHE A 475 22.12 -29.42 15.17
N ASP A 476 21.14 -30.06 15.81
CA ASP A 476 20.43 -31.25 15.34
C ASP A 476 18.93 -30.95 15.28
N HIS A 477 18.32 -31.24 14.13
CA HIS A 477 16.91 -31.01 13.86
C HIS A 477 15.93 -31.67 14.84
N ASN A 478 16.33 -32.72 15.57
CA ASN A 478 15.48 -33.41 16.56
C ASN A 478 15.78 -32.99 18.01
N SER A 479 16.79 -32.16 18.22
CA SER A 479 17.16 -31.62 19.52
C SER A 479 16.76 -30.15 19.64
N LEU A 480 16.55 -29.71 20.87
CA LEU A 480 16.24 -28.33 21.24
C LEU A 480 17.29 -27.84 22.25
N THR A 481 17.92 -26.70 21.99
CA THR A 481 18.61 -25.92 23.02
C THR A 481 17.58 -25.34 24.01
N TYR A 482 18.03 -24.71 25.09
CA TYR A 482 17.10 -24.07 26.02
C TYR A 482 16.25 -23.00 25.34
N VAL A 483 16.85 -22.18 24.46
CA VAL A 483 16.10 -21.13 23.76
C VAL A 483 15.14 -21.73 22.73
N ASP A 484 15.49 -22.85 22.11
CA ASP A 484 14.59 -23.61 21.23
C ASP A 484 13.41 -24.24 21.98
N PHE A 485 13.64 -24.69 23.22
CA PHE A 485 12.58 -25.13 24.10
C PHE A 485 11.60 -23.99 24.39
N LEU A 486 12.10 -22.77 24.64
CA LEU A 486 11.25 -21.59 24.79
C LEU A 486 10.48 -21.25 23.51
N ASP A 487 11.12 -21.29 22.33
CA ASP A 487 10.46 -21.10 21.03
C ASP A 487 9.37 -22.16 20.81
N GLY A 488 9.66 -23.42 21.15
CA GLY A 488 8.69 -24.51 21.17
C GLY A 488 7.43 -24.16 21.98
N LEU A 489 7.59 -23.59 23.17
CA LEU A 489 6.47 -23.14 24.00
C LEU A 489 5.67 -21.99 23.35
N VAL A 490 6.33 -21.00 22.75
CA VAL A 490 5.67 -19.91 22.00
C VAL A 490 4.80 -20.47 20.88
N ARG A 491 5.35 -21.40 20.10
CA ARG A 491 4.64 -22.00 18.97
C ARG A 491 3.46 -22.83 19.44
N VAL A 492 3.63 -23.66 20.48
CA VAL A 492 2.54 -24.40 21.10
C VAL A 492 1.45 -23.46 21.61
N ALA A 493 1.81 -22.36 22.29
CA ALA A 493 0.87 -21.35 22.77
C ALA A 493 0.07 -20.71 21.61
N SER A 494 0.73 -20.49 20.46
CA SER A 494 0.11 -19.88 19.29
C SER A 494 -0.99 -20.75 18.67
N ILE A 495 -0.80 -22.08 18.66
CA ILE A 495 -1.73 -23.05 18.04
C ILE A 495 -2.66 -23.73 19.05
N TYR A 496 -2.48 -23.50 20.35
CA TYR A 496 -3.29 -24.12 21.39
C TYR A 496 -4.78 -23.75 21.22
N PRO A 497 -5.70 -24.74 21.19
CA PRO A 497 -7.11 -24.51 20.89
C PRO A 497 -7.88 -24.05 22.14
N PHE A 498 -7.66 -22.82 22.59
CA PHE A 498 -8.38 -22.23 23.72
C PHE A 498 -9.91 -22.33 23.52
N PRO A 499 -10.67 -22.78 24.55
CA PRO A 499 -12.14 -22.78 24.53
C PRO A 499 -12.71 -21.40 24.18
N GLU A 500 -13.83 -21.33 23.47
CA GLU A 500 -14.37 -20.02 23.03
C GLU A 500 -14.69 -19.07 24.18
N ALA A 501 -15.11 -19.61 25.32
CA ALA A 501 -15.32 -18.85 26.55
C ALA A 501 -14.03 -18.22 27.11
N GLU A 502 -12.87 -18.84 26.84
CA GLU A 502 -11.57 -18.42 27.34
C GLU A 502 -10.76 -17.62 26.31
N LYS A 503 -11.13 -17.66 25.02
CA LYS A 503 -10.46 -16.88 23.97
C LYS A 503 -10.42 -15.39 24.27
N GLN A 504 -11.39 -14.86 25.03
CA GLN A 504 -11.41 -13.46 25.46
C GLN A 504 -10.38 -13.12 26.53
N ASN A 505 -9.96 -14.12 27.31
CA ASN A 505 -8.99 -13.95 28.40
C ASN A 505 -7.54 -14.11 27.93
N TYR A 506 -7.34 -14.79 26.79
CA TYR A 506 -6.01 -15.12 26.24
C TYR A 506 -5.84 -14.53 24.84
N HIS A 507 -5.95 -13.21 24.74
CA HIS A 507 -5.81 -12.49 23.48
C HIS A 507 -4.34 -12.27 23.10
N ALA A 508 -3.52 -11.87 24.06
CA ALA A 508 -2.10 -11.58 23.85
C ALA A 508 -1.23 -12.84 24.05
N MET A 509 -0.05 -12.87 23.42
CA MET A 509 0.81 -14.06 23.41
C MET A 509 1.38 -14.40 24.80
N ASP A 510 1.73 -13.38 25.57
CA ASP A 510 2.19 -13.47 26.96
C ASP A 510 1.15 -14.17 27.84
N GLN A 511 -0.13 -13.82 27.68
CA GLN A 511 -1.24 -14.46 28.41
C GLN A 511 -1.38 -15.96 28.05
N LYS A 512 -1.22 -16.29 26.77
CA LYS A 512 -1.25 -17.69 26.30
C LYS A 512 -0.06 -18.49 26.82
N LEU A 513 1.12 -17.87 26.87
CA LEU A 513 2.32 -18.46 27.45
C LEU A 513 2.16 -18.69 28.95
N GLU A 514 1.65 -17.71 29.70
CA GLU A 514 1.34 -17.82 31.12
C GLU A 514 0.39 -18.99 31.41
N PHE A 515 -0.62 -19.21 30.56
CA PHE A 515 -1.50 -20.37 30.69
C PHE A 515 -0.72 -21.70 30.57
N LEU A 516 0.13 -21.85 29.55
CA LEU A 516 0.93 -23.06 29.37
C LEU A 516 1.93 -23.26 30.51
N ILE A 517 2.59 -22.19 30.94
CA ILE A 517 3.54 -22.23 32.04
C ILE A 517 2.84 -22.57 33.36
N GLY A 518 1.60 -22.09 33.57
CA GLY A 518 0.76 -22.52 34.67
C GLY A 518 0.56 -24.04 34.70
N LYS A 519 0.34 -24.67 33.54
CA LYS A 519 0.24 -26.14 33.42
C LYS A 519 1.56 -26.87 33.65
N LEU A 520 2.68 -26.29 33.20
CA LEU A 520 4.00 -26.80 33.53
C LEU A 520 4.27 -26.71 35.04
N ASN A 521 3.88 -25.61 35.68
CA ASN A 521 4.08 -25.37 37.10
C ASN A 521 3.27 -26.34 37.97
N GLU A 522 1.99 -26.57 37.63
CA GLU A 522 1.14 -27.57 38.28
C GLU A 522 1.81 -28.96 38.34
N LYS A 523 2.54 -29.33 37.29
CA LYS A 523 3.20 -30.63 37.15
C LYS A 523 4.60 -30.71 37.75
N TYR A 524 5.41 -29.66 37.57
CA TYR A 524 6.86 -29.71 37.77
C TYR A 524 7.40 -28.70 38.80
N ALA A 525 6.55 -28.00 39.55
CA ALA A 525 7.00 -27.09 40.61
C ALA A 525 7.95 -27.76 41.64
N ASN A 526 7.80 -29.08 41.85
CA ASN A 526 8.66 -29.86 42.73
C ASN A 526 10.12 -30.01 42.23
N LEU A 527 10.40 -29.72 40.95
CA LEU A 527 11.76 -29.73 40.42
C LEU A 527 12.55 -28.47 40.81
N ILE A 528 11.88 -27.36 41.11
CA ILE A 528 12.50 -26.06 41.35
C ILE A 528 13.49 -26.10 42.53
N PRO A 529 13.15 -26.63 43.73
CA PRO A 529 14.07 -26.63 44.85
C PRO A 529 15.36 -27.40 44.55
N GLY A 530 15.24 -28.58 43.92
CA GLY A 530 16.41 -29.39 43.55
C GLY A 530 17.30 -28.71 42.51
N PHE A 531 16.71 -27.98 41.57
CA PHE A 531 17.47 -27.18 40.61
C PHE A 531 18.20 -26.00 41.28
N ILE A 532 17.54 -25.27 42.18
CA ILE A 532 18.15 -24.16 42.93
C ILE A 532 19.31 -24.67 43.80
N ASP A 533 19.12 -25.79 44.51
CA ASP A 533 20.16 -26.40 45.34
C ASP A 533 21.37 -26.82 44.49
N GLN A 534 21.14 -27.38 43.30
CA GLN A 534 22.21 -27.72 42.36
C GLN A 534 22.98 -26.48 41.89
N LEU A 535 22.28 -25.39 41.55
CA LEU A 535 22.91 -24.13 41.16
C LEU A 535 23.76 -23.56 42.31
N GLN A 536 23.20 -23.50 43.53
CA GLN A 536 23.90 -23.01 44.71
C GLN A 536 25.13 -23.87 45.07
N LYS A 537 25.01 -25.19 44.94
CA LYS A 537 26.13 -26.10 45.18
C LYS A 537 27.26 -25.87 44.17
N LYS A 538 26.93 -25.78 42.88
CA LYS A 538 27.92 -25.47 41.83
C LYS A 538 28.52 -24.08 42.01
N GLU A 539 27.70 -23.11 42.41
CA GLU A 539 28.15 -21.77 42.74
C GLU A 539 29.15 -21.76 43.92
N ALA A 540 28.96 -22.62 44.92
CA ALA A 540 29.88 -22.78 46.03
C ALA A 540 31.15 -23.59 45.68
N GLU A 541 31.04 -24.57 44.77
CA GLU A 541 32.18 -25.35 44.25
C GLU A 541 33.08 -24.49 43.35
N MET A 542 32.48 -23.57 42.60
CA MET A 542 33.19 -22.57 41.81
C MET A 542 33.70 -21.45 42.72
N ASN A 543 34.88 -21.65 43.32
CA ASN A 543 35.71 -20.58 43.85
C ASN A 543 36.25 -19.71 42.70
N TYR A 544 35.34 -19.07 41.97
CA TYR A 544 35.68 -18.11 40.94
C TYR A 544 36.21 -16.87 41.66
N ALA A 545 37.53 -16.82 41.88
CA ALA A 545 38.20 -15.54 41.94
C ALA A 545 37.99 -14.96 40.53
N PRO A 546 37.22 -13.87 40.35
CA PRO A 546 37.20 -13.21 39.06
C PRO A 546 38.66 -13.04 38.65
N TYR A 547 39.02 -13.53 37.46
CA TYR A 547 40.28 -13.11 36.87
C TYR A 547 40.14 -11.60 36.76
N ASN A 548 40.71 -10.86 37.72
CA ASN A 548 40.98 -9.46 37.53
C ASN A 548 41.84 -9.47 36.26
N VAL A 549 41.24 -9.05 35.16
CA VAL A 549 42.01 -8.60 34.00
C VAL A 549 42.91 -7.55 34.60
N VAL A 550 44.21 -7.84 34.61
CA VAL A 550 45.20 -7.04 35.31
C VAL A 550 44.96 -5.59 34.86
N ASP A 551 44.71 -4.69 35.82
CA ASP A 551 44.82 -3.25 35.59
C ASP A 551 46.31 -3.00 35.34
N ASP A 552 46.81 -3.41 34.17
CA ASP A 552 48.21 -3.24 33.73
C ASP A 552 48.57 -1.74 33.56
N ASP A 553 47.60 -0.84 33.76
CA ASP A 553 47.78 0.60 33.67
C ASP A 553 48.13 1.26 35.03
N ALA A 554 48.27 0.52 36.13
CA ALA A 554 48.40 1.12 37.47
C ALA A 554 49.82 1.21 38.06
N ASP A 555 50.85 0.55 37.50
CA ASP A 555 52.14 0.36 38.22
C ASP A 555 53.41 0.92 37.54
N ASP A 556 53.33 1.75 36.48
CA ASP A 556 54.53 2.23 35.76
C ASP A 556 54.86 3.74 35.88
N GLU A 557 54.23 4.53 36.76
CA GLU A 557 54.50 5.99 36.83
C GLU A 557 55.26 6.55 38.05
N ASP A 558 55.58 5.79 39.11
CA ASP A 558 56.13 6.40 40.34
C ASP A 558 57.47 5.82 40.85
N ASP A 559 58.48 5.65 39.97
CA ASP A 559 59.87 5.39 40.40
C ASP A 559 60.92 6.24 39.65
N GLN A 560 60.68 7.55 39.55
CA GLN A 560 61.73 8.55 39.30
C GLN A 560 61.68 9.69 40.31
N ASP A 561 61.97 9.39 41.58
CA ASP A 561 62.60 10.35 42.52
C ASP A 561 63.10 9.64 43.80
N ASN A 562 64.34 9.15 43.76
CA ASN A 562 65.28 9.13 44.89
C ASN A 562 66.72 8.76 44.48
#